data_AF-A0AAE1D8X2-F1
#
_entry.id   AF-A0AAE1D8X2-F1
#
_cell.length_a   1.000
_cell.length_b   1.000
_cell.length_c   1.000
_cell.angle_alpha   90.00
_cell.angle_beta   90.00
_cell.angle_gamma   90.00
#
_symmetry.space_group_name_H-M   'P 1'
#
loop_
_entity.id
_entity.type
_entity.pdbx_description
1 polymer ?
#
loop_
_entity_poly.entity_id
_entity_poly.type
_entity_poly.pdbx_seq_one_letter_code
_entity_poly.pdbx_strand_id
1 'polypeptide(L)'
;PATCFRGMGDDVTKTYPPYVIMTHDTLKREILCDTKTLGGGWIIIQRRVTGDMDFYRDWTDYKNGFGAATGDFWLGNDDIHNLTDKHPYELRIDFRAKGQELFAQYTSFRIEAESDNYRLRLGSYVGTIGEKSGKGLSYHNNHQFSTFDRDNDDNPGRRCAIEFHGAWWYRSCLESNLNGKWGVTGWTGLSWGTGSGLTDCTFTEMKIRRI
;
A
#
# COMPACT_ATOMS: atom_id res chain seq x y z
N PRO A 1 21.00 -0.57 -12.42
CA PRO A 1 20.44 0.80 -12.26
C PRO A 1 20.70 1.33 -10.84
N ALA A 2 21.05 2.62 -10.68
CA ALA A 2 21.22 3.23 -9.34
C ALA A 2 19.91 3.78 -8.75
N THR A 3 18.90 4.00 -9.59
CA THR A 3 17.59 4.52 -9.18
C THR A 3 16.45 3.71 -9.82
N CYS A 4 15.28 3.71 -9.17
CA CYS A 4 14.05 3.14 -9.72
C CYS A 4 13.37 4.20 -10.60
N PHE A 5 13.40 4.05 -11.92
CA PHE A 5 12.92 5.07 -12.87
C PHE A 5 12.13 4.47 -14.03
N ARG A 6 11.21 5.27 -14.59
CA ARG A 6 10.39 4.87 -15.75
C ARG A 6 11.27 4.68 -16.99
N GLY A 7 11.14 3.54 -17.67
CA GLY A 7 11.95 3.18 -18.84
C GLY A 7 13.07 2.18 -18.56
N MET A 8 13.27 1.78 -17.31
CA MET A 8 14.30 0.80 -16.93
C MET A 8 14.01 -0.64 -17.38
N GLY A 9 12.84 -0.87 -18.00
CA GLY A 9 12.41 -2.18 -18.48
C GLY A 9 13.30 -2.77 -19.56
N ASP A 10 14.11 -1.98 -20.26
CA ASP A 10 15.01 -2.49 -21.30
C ASP A 10 16.38 -2.94 -20.73
N ASP A 11 16.77 -2.43 -19.56
CA ASP A 11 18.09 -2.66 -18.93
C ASP A 11 18.16 -3.92 -18.05
N VAL A 12 17.03 -4.60 -17.80
CA VAL A 12 16.96 -5.78 -16.93
C VAL A 12 16.55 -7.00 -17.75
N THR A 13 17.39 -8.05 -17.71
CA THR A 13 17.07 -9.37 -18.31
C THR A 13 15.70 -9.83 -17.81
N LYS A 14 14.92 -10.53 -18.65
CA LYS A 14 13.55 -10.97 -18.31
C LYS A 14 13.58 -11.96 -17.11
N THR A 15 13.60 -11.45 -15.89
CA THR A 15 13.36 -12.22 -14.67
C THR A 15 11.89 -12.11 -14.29
N TYR A 16 11.29 -13.25 -13.95
CA TYR A 16 9.94 -13.30 -13.42
C TYR A 16 10.01 -13.72 -11.94
N PRO A 17 9.47 -12.93 -11.02
CA PRO A 17 8.84 -11.61 -11.24
C PRO A 17 9.87 -10.47 -11.45
N PRO A 18 9.46 -9.32 -12.04
CA PRO A 18 10.36 -8.30 -12.60
C PRO A 18 10.93 -7.30 -11.57
N TYR A 19 11.35 -7.80 -10.41
CA TYR A 19 11.84 -6.95 -9.32
C TYR A 19 13.36 -6.89 -9.26
N VAL A 20 13.87 -5.72 -8.89
CA VAL A 20 15.27 -5.51 -8.52
C VAL A 20 15.30 -4.91 -7.12
N ILE A 21 16.10 -5.49 -6.23
CA ILE A 21 16.43 -4.87 -4.94
C ILE A 21 17.57 -3.89 -5.19
N MET A 22 17.42 -2.67 -4.70
CA MET A 22 18.43 -1.63 -4.86
C MET A 22 18.42 -0.67 -3.67
N THR A 23 19.57 -0.05 -3.39
CA THR A 23 19.67 1.00 -2.37
C THR A 23 19.12 2.31 -2.93
N HIS A 24 18.14 2.91 -2.26
CA HIS A 24 17.61 4.21 -2.66
C HIS A 24 18.52 5.35 -2.18
N ASP A 25 19.00 6.18 -3.10
CA ASP A 25 20.00 7.23 -2.80
C ASP A 25 19.61 8.19 -1.68
N THR A 26 18.33 8.57 -1.61
CA THR A 26 17.84 9.53 -0.61
C THR A 26 17.46 8.88 0.71
N LEU A 27 16.94 7.65 0.67
CA LEU A 27 16.48 6.96 1.88
C LEU A 27 17.62 6.18 2.56
N LYS A 28 18.72 5.93 1.82
CA LYS A 28 19.87 5.12 2.28
C LYS A 28 19.46 3.73 2.78
N ARG A 29 18.39 3.16 2.21
CA ARG A 29 17.88 1.81 2.51
C ARG A 29 17.56 1.04 1.24
N GLU A 30 17.44 -0.28 1.37
CA GLU A 30 16.99 -1.14 0.29
C GLU A 30 15.50 -0.90 -0.02
N ILE A 31 15.20 -0.85 -1.31
CA ILE A 31 13.84 -0.81 -1.84
C ILE A 31 13.65 -1.94 -2.85
N LEU A 32 12.41 -2.40 -3.00
CA LEU A 32 12.01 -3.27 -4.08
C LEU A 32 11.50 -2.40 -5.24
N CYS A 33 12.10 -2.54 -6.42
CA CYS A 33 11.72 -1.80 -7.62
C CYS A 33 11.10 -2.75 -8.65
N ASP A 34 9.86 -2.51 -9.06
CA ASP A 34 9.25 -3.16 -10.22
C ASP A 34 9.69 -2.43 -11.50
N THR A 35 10.42 -3.18 -12.31
CA THR A 35 11.15 -2.69 -13.48
C THR A 35 10.38 -2.86 -14.80
N LYS A 36 9.21 -3.52 -14.81
CA LYS A 36 8.50 -3.85 -16.06
C LYS A 36 7.08 -3.31 -16.11
N THR A 37 6.34 -3.28 -15.00
CA THR A 37 4.92 -2.87 -15.02
C THR A 37 4.78 -1.46 -15.59
N LEU A 38 4.04 -1.31 -16.69
CA LEU A 38 3.83 -0.02 -17.37
C LEU A 38 5.14 0.74 -17.66
N GLY A 39 6.21 0.03 -18.04
CA GLY A 39 7.53 0.62 -18.29
C GLY A 39 8.43 0.74 -17.06
N GLY A 40 8.04 0.16 -15.92
CA GLY A 40 8.85 0.11 -14.70
C GLY A 40 8.91 1.43 -13.92
N GLY A 41 9.87 1.49 -13.00
CA GLY A 41 10.11 2.66 -12.13
C GLY A 41 9.20 2.71 -10.91
N TRP A 42 8.62 1.59 -10.51
CA TRP A 42 7.70 1.52 -9.39
C TRP A 42 8.43 1.09 -8.12
N ILE A 43 8.44 1.96 -7.12
CA ILE A 43 8.92 1.65 -5.78
C ILE A 43 7.79 0.96 -5.03
N ILE A 44 8.01 -0.28 -4.59
CA ILE A 44 7.03 -1.03 -3.81
C ILE A 44 7.06 -0.51 -2.36
N ILE A 45 5.90 -0.11 -1.85
CA ILE A 45 5.76 0.44 -0.48
C ILE A 45 5.01 -0.49 0.48
N GLN A 46 4.24 -1.42 -0.07
CA GLN A 46 3.60 -2.51 0.66
C GLN A 46 3.58 -3.74 -0.23
N ARG A 47 3.86 -4.91 0.34
CA ARG A 47 3.72 -6.19 -0.35
C ARG A 47 3.16 -7.26 0.58
N ARG A 48 2.19 -8.03 0.10
CA ARG A 48 1.66 -9.25 0.72
C ARG A 48 1.61 -10.36 -0.34
N VAL A 49 2.36 -11.43 -0.14
CA VAL A 49 2.51 -12.53 -1.10
C VAL A 49 2.60 -13.90 -0.42
N THR A 50 3.13 -13.97 0.81
CA THR A 50 3.22 -15.24 1.55
C THR A 50 2.18 -15.35 2.66
N GLY A 51 1.92 -14.25 3.37
CA GLY A 51 1.07 -14.25 4.55
C GLY A 51 1.78 -14.65 5.84
N ASP A 52 3.10 -14.83 5.81
CA ASP A 52 3.87 -15.29 6.98
C ASP A 52 4.14 -14.16 7.99
N MET A 53 3.85 -12.92 7.61
CA MET A 53 4.07 -11.75 8.45
C MET A 53 2.76 -11.16 8.94
N ASP A 54 2.70 -10.93 10.26
CA ASP A 54 1.61 -10.18 10.87
C ASP A 54 1.76 -8.68 10.59
N PHE A 55 0.69 -8.09 10.05
CA PHE A 55 0.55 -6.66 9.76
C PHE A 55 -0.21 -5.92 10.86
N TYR A 56 -0.66 -6.62 11.91
CA TYR A 56 -1.23 -6.01 13.10
C TYR A 56 -0.12 -5.49 14.02
N ARG A 57 0.51 -4.41 13.57
CA ARG A 57 1.66 -3.76 14.19
C ARG A 57 1.31 -2.40 14.79
N ASP A 58 2.15 -1.95 15.71
CA ASP A 58 2.00 -0.69 16.40
C ASP A 58 2.42 0.51 15.54
N TRP A 59 2.23 1.73 16.07
CA TRP A 59 2.60 2.96 15.39
C TRP A 59 4.09 3.04 15.03
N THR A 60 4.96 2.56 15.91
CA THR A 60 6.41 2.65 15.75
C THR A 60 6.89 1.74 14.62
N ASP A 61 6.35 0.52 14.55
CA ASP A 61 6.60 -0.43 13.46
C ASP A 61 6.14 0.16 12.12
N TYR A 62 4.91 0.71 12.04
CA TYR A 62 4.42 1.32 10.80
C TYR A 62 5.19 2.57 10.39
N LYS A 63 5.69 3.35 11.37
CA LYS A 63 6.56 4.51 11.14
C LYS A 63 7.89 4.09 10.49
N ASN A 64 8.58 3.12 11.09
CA ASN A 64 9.93 2.70 10.66
C ASN A 64 9.92 1.72 9.47
N GLY A 65 8.81 1.01 9.28
CA GLY A 65 8.69 -0.08 8.35
C GLY A 65 9.11 -1.42 8.96
N PHE A 66 8.60 -2.50 8.38
CA PHE A 66 8.84 -3.86 8.84
C PHE A 66 8.77 -4.84 7.66
N GLY A 67 9.38 -6.01 7.86
CA GLY A 67 9.49 -7.03 6.81
C GLY A 67 10.70 -6.84 5.90
N ALA A 68 10.73 -7.63 4.83
CA ALA A 68 11.84 -7.66 3.88
C ALA A 68 11.35 -7.60 2.43
N ALA A 69 12.13 -6.95 1.57
CA ALA A 69 11.83 -6.78 0.15
C ALA A 69 11.62 -8.11 -0.61
N THR A 70 12.08 -9.24 -0.07
CA THR A 70 11.91 -10.58 -0.65
C THR A 70 10.59 -11.27 -0.30
N GLY A 71 9.80 -10.71 0.62
CA GLY A 71 8.55 -11.30 1.10
C GLY A 71 7.48 -10.26 1.38
N ASP A 72 6.81 -10.41 2.52
CA ASP A 72 5.80 -9.45 2.98
C ASP A 72 6.47 -8.29 3.73
N PHE A 73 6.10 -7.05 3.41
CA PHE A 73 6.65 -5.87 4.07
C PHE A 73 5.79 -4.61 3.95
N TRP A 74 6.09 -3.65 4.83
CA TRP A 74 5.67 -2.25 4.76
C TRP A 74 6.92 -1.37 4.80
N LEU A 75 7.09 -0.45 3.84
CA LEU A 75 8.33 0.33 3.70
C LEU A 75 8.61 1.23 4.92
N GLY A 76 7.56 1.74 5.56
CA GLY A 76 7.65 2.70 6.66
C GLY A 76 7.05 4.04 6.28
N ASN A 77 6.18 4.58 7.14
CA ASN A 77 5.47 5.83 6.87
C ASN A 77 6.43 7.03 6.77
N ASP A 78 7.52 7.06 7.53
CA ASP A 78 8.52 8.12 7.40
C ASP A 78 9.14 8.14 6.00
N ASP A 79 9.46 6.98 5.46
CA ASP A 79 10.06 6.88 4.14
C ASP A 79 9.07 7.14 3.00
N ILE A 80 7.84 6.65 3.13
CA ILE A 80 6.78 6.94 2.17
C ILE A 80 6.49 8.44 2.15
N HIS A 81 6.44 9.11 3.31
CA HIS A 81 6.32 10.56 3.41
C HIS A 81 7.52 11.26 2.76
N ASN A 82 8.74 10.91 3.14
CA ASN A 82 9.98 11.51 2.63
C ASN A 82 10.12 11.42 1.10
N LEU A 83 9.62 10.33 0.49
CA LEU A 83 9.55 10.18 -0.97
C LEU A 83 8.49 11.12 -1.56
N THR A 84 7.26 11.05 -1.05
CA THR A 84 6.08 11.69 -1.66
C THR A 84 5.94 13.18 -1.37
N ASP A 85 6.65 13.71 -0.38
CA ASP A 85 6.73 15.15 -0.09
C ASP A 85 7.63 15.90 -1.08
N LYS A 86 8.72 15.27 -1.52
CA LYS A 86 9.73 15.92 -2.38
C LYS A 86 9.29 16.05 -3.82
N HIS A 87 8.53 15.08 -4.33
CA HIS A 87 8.15 14.99 -5.73
C HIS A 87 6.73 14.42 -5.87
N PRO A 88 6.01 14.71 -6.97
CA PRO A 88 4.74 14.08 -7.25
C PRO A 88 4.92 12.60 -7.58
N TYR A 89 4.09 11.75 -6.97
CA TYR A 89 4.02 10.32 -7.25
C TYR A 89 2.60 9.90 -7.65
N GLU A 90 2.49 8.95 -8.56
CA GLU A 90 1.27 8.16 -8.79
C GLU A 90 1.33 6.89 -7.93
N LEU A 91 0.16 6.34 -7.58
CA LEU A 91 0.02 5.07 -6.85
C LEU A 91 -0.67 4.04 -7.75
N ARG A 92 -0.13 2.83 -7.77
CA ARG A 92 -0.78 1.64 -8.32
C ARG A 92 -0.88 0.57 -7.24
N ILE A 93 -2.00 -0.12 -7.21
CA ILE A 93 -2.25 -1.25 -6.34
C ILE A 93 -2.63 -2.44 -7.21
N ASP A 94 -1.85 -3.51 -7.13
CA ASP A 94 -2.10 -4.76 -7.83
C ASP A 94 -2.66 -5.82 -6.87
N PHE A 95 -3.53 -6.68 -7.39
CA PHE A 95 -4.20 -7.73 -6.65
C PHE A 95 -4.19 -9.03 -7.42
N ARG A 96 -4.13 -10.15 -6.70
CA ARG A 96 -4.59 -11.44 -7.20
C ARG A 96 -5.63 -11.99 -6.25
N ALA A 97 -6.85 -12.16 -6.74
CA ALA A 97 -7.96 -12.71 -5.98
C ALA A 97 -8.85 -13.56 -6.89
N LYS A 98 -9.30 -14.73 -6.41
CA LYS A 98 -10.15 -15.67 -7.19
C LYS A 98 -9.59 -16.00 -8.58
N GLY A 99 -8.27 -16.13 -8.69
CA GLY A 99 -7.60 -16.40 -9.97
C GLY A 99 -7.61 -15.23 -10.96
N GLN A 100 -8.05 -14.03 -10.56
CA GLN A 100 -8.02 -12.82 -11.36
C GLN A 100 -6.87 -11.91 -10.94
N GLU A 101 -6.16 -11.34 -11.92
CA GLU A 101 -5.25 -10.23 -11.71
C GLU A 101 -6.00 -8.92 -11.93
N LEU A 102 -5.95 -8.03 -10.96
CA LEU A 102 -6.76 -6.82 -10.95
C LEU A 102 -5.92 -5.63 -10.45
N PHE A 103 -6.34 -4.40 -10.74
CA PHE A 103 -5.62 -3.22 -10.25
C PHE A 103 -6.50 -2.00 -9.97
N ALA A 104 -5.98 -1.14 -9.09
CA ALA A 104 -6.44 0.21 -8.82
C ALA A 104 -5.26 1.19 -9.02
N GLN A 105 -5.48 2.35 -9.64
CA GLN A 105 -4.45 3.36 -9.81
C GLN A 105 -4.98 4.76 -9.48
N TYR A 106 -4.11 5.60 -8.95
CA TYR A 106 -4.40 6.98 -8.56
C TYR A 106 -3.37 7.89 -9.20
N THR A 107 -3.84 8.93 -9.88
CA THR A 107 -3.02 9.90 -10.61
C THR A 107 -2.09 10.73 -9.72
N SER A 108 -2.34 10.76 -8.41
CA SER A 108 -1.47 11.36 -7.40
C SER A 108 -1.59 10.57 -6.10
N PHE A 109 -0.48 10.48 -5.36
CA PHE A 109 -0.39 9.88 -4.04
C PHE A 109 0.66 10.59 -3.21
N ARG A 110 0.28 11.00 -2.01
CA ARG A 110 1.21 11.36 -0.94
C ARG A 110 0.60 11.06 0.42
N ILE A 111 1.46 10.97 1.42
CA ILE A 111 1.05 10.98 2.82
C ILE A 111 1.70 12.18 3.50
N GLU A 112 0.95 12.85 4.37
CA GLU A 112 1.48 13.99 5.12
C GLU A 112 2.49 13.54 6.19
N ALA A 113 3.13 14.47 6.88
CA ALA A 113 4.09 14.16 7.94
C ALA A 113 3.42 13.48 9.15
N GLU A 114 4.22 12.94 10.06
CA GLU A 114 3.73 12.37 11.32
C GLU A 114 2.93 13.39 12.16
N SER A 115 3.25 14.69 12.05
CA SER A 115 2.53 15.77 12.73
C SER A 115 1.07 15.92 12.25
N ASP A 116 0.74 15.41 11.07
CA ASP A 116 -0.64 15.25 10.57
C ASP A 116 -0.99 13.75 10.44
N ASN A 117 -0.41 12.92 11.31
CA ASN A 117 -0.70 11.49 11.44
C ASN A 117 -0.68 10.74 10.09
N TYR A 118 0.28 11.06 9.21
CA TYR A 118 0.42 10.45 7.89
C TYR A 118 -0.85 10.49 7.03
N ARG A 119 -1.61 11.59 7.11
CA ARG A 119 -2.86 11.77 6.35
C ARG A 119 -2.70 11.43 4.87
N LEU A 120 -3.62 10.62 4.35
CA LEU A 120 -3.61 10.20 2.95
C LEU A 120 -4.09 11.32 2.02
N ARG A 121 -3.43 11.47 0.88
CA ARG A 121 -3.85 12.34 -0.22
C ARG A 121 -3.81 11.58 -1.53
N LEU A 122 -4.94 11.53 -2.21
CA LEU A 122 -5.11 10.86 -3.50
C LEU A 122 -5.60 11.84 -4.57
N GLY A 123 -5.09 11.65 -5.79
CA GLY A 123 -5.65 12.24 -7.01
C GLY A 123 -6.83 11.42 -7.56
N SER A 124 -7.19 11.69 -8.81
CA SER A 124 -8.24 10.96 -9.53
C SER A 124 -7.91 9.47 -9.64
N TYR A 125 -8.93 8.64 -9.42
CA TYR A 125 -8.87 7.19 -9.57
C TYR A 125 -8.98 6.78 -11.05
N VAL A 126 -8.17 5.80 -11.45
CA VAL A 126 -8.20 5.13 -12.75
C VAL A 126 -7.92 3.65 -12.47
N GLY A 127 -8.86 2.74 -12.72
CA GLY A 127 -8.58 1.33 -12.47
C GLY A 127 -9.73 0.41 -12.78
N THR A 128 -9.44 -0.88 -12.80
CA THR A 128 -10.41 -1.93 -13.14
C THR A 128 -11.18 -2.44 -11.93
N ILE A 129 -10.65 -2.26 -10.71
CA ILE A 129 -11.36 -2.58 -9.46
C ILE A 129 -12.06 -1.34 -8.90
N GLY A 130 -13.18 -0.95 -9.49
CA GLY A 130 -13.92 0.17 -8.91
C GLY A 130 -14.96 0.83 -9.79
N GLU A 131 -15.97 0.09 -10.21
CA GLU A 131 -17.29 0.71 -10.47
C GLU A 131 -18.47 -0.03 -9.81
N LYS A 132 -18.31 -1.29 -9.38
CA LYS A 132 -19.41 -2.06 -8.75
C LYS A 132 -19.21 -2.38 -7.27
N SER A 133 -17.99 -2.29 -6.76
CA SER A 133 -17.64 -2.89 -5.47
C SER A 133 -17.48 -1.91 -4.32
N GLY A 134 -17.59 -0.59 -4.53
CA GLY A 134 -17.31 0.44 -3.51
C GLY A 134 -16.16 1.36 -3.88
N LYS A 135 -15.84 2.34 -3.03
CA LYS A 135 -14.85 3.40 -3.32
C LYS A 135 -13.39 2.99 -3.05
N GLY A 136 -13.14 1.80 -2.48
CA GLY A 136 -11.81 1.29 -2.16
C GLY A 136 -10.99 2.31 -1.37
N LEU A 137 -9.72 2.51 -1.73
CA LEU A 137 -8.85 3.50 -1.08
C LEU A 137 -9.36 4.95 -1.20
N SER A 138 -10.20 5.27 -2.19
CA SER A 138 -10.75 6.62 -2.37
C SER A 138 -11.66 7.06 -1.21
N TYR A 139 -12.28 6.10 -0.50
CA TYR A 139 -13.08 6.39 0.70
C TYR A 139 -12.23 6.95 1.85
N HIS A 140 -10.96 6.54 1.89
CA HIS A 140 -10.00 6.85 2.93
C HIS A 140 -9.18 8.11 2.62
N ASN A 141 -9.41 8.73 1.46
CA ASN A 141 -8.71 9.95 1.07
C ASN A 141 -8.97 11.07 2.08
N ASN A 142 -7.92 11.84 2.42
CA ASN A 142 -7.91 12.91 3.43
C ASN A 142 -8.07 12.43 4.89
N HIS A 143 -8.02 11.13 5.17
CA HIS A 143 -8.06 10.60 6.54
C HIS A 143 -6.68 10.22 7.07
N GLN A 144 -6.56 10.25 8.39
CA GLN A 144 -5.32 10.01 9.11
C GLN A 144 -5.08 8.50 9.27
N PHE A 145 -3.81 8.12 9.42
CA PHE A 145 -3.45 6.72 9.63
C PHE A 145 -3.72 6.34 11.09
N SER A 146 -4.24 5.14 11.33
CA SER A 146 -4.44 4.61 12.68
C SER A 146 -3.85 3.21 12.81
N THR A 147 -3.27 2.93 13.98
CA THR A 147 -2.81 1.62 14.43
C THR A 147 -3.62 1.20 15.65
N PHE A 148 -3.44 -0.04 16.14
CA PHE A 148 -4.20 -0.50 17.31
C PHE A 148 -3.90 0.33 18.58
N ASP A 149 -2.69 0.88 18.68
CA ASP A 149 -2.21 1.67 19.81
C ASP A 149 -2.39 3.19 19.62
N ARG A 150 -2.64 3.66 18.39
CA ARG A 150 -2.87 5.08 18.09
C ARG A 150 -4.09 5.25 17.19
N ASP A 151 -5.17 5.72 17.81
CA ASP A 151 -6.45 5.95 17.17
C ASP A 151 -6.54 7.38 16.61
N ASN A 152 -6.63 7.49 15.29
CA ASN A 152 -6.85 8.74 14.56
C ASN A 152 -8.00 8.58 13.55
N ASP A 153 -8.93 7.64 13.77
CA ASP A 153 -10.09 7.46 12.90
C ASP A 153 -11.20 8.50 13.19
N ASP A 154 -12.13 8.65 12.25
CA ASP A 154 -13.19 9.67 12.34
C ASP A 154 -14.41 9.20 13.14
N ASN A 155 -14.39 7.99 13.75
CA ASN A 155 -15.55 7.39 14.40
C ASN A 155 -15.49 7.49 15.93
N PRO A 156 -16.14 8.49 16.54
CA PRO A 156 -16.09 8.66 17.99
C PRO A 156 -16.72 7.44 18.70
N GLY A 157 -15.90 6.76 19.52
CA GLY A 157 -16.33 5.61 20.32
C GLY A 157 -16.04 4.24 19.68
N ARG A 158 -15.38 4.21 18.53
CA ARG A 158 -14.82 2.99 17.94
C ARG A 158 -13.31 3.13 17.82
N ARG A 159 -12.64 1.99 17.61
CA ARG A 159 -11.21 1.92 17.31
C ARG A 159 -11.04 0.99 16.13
N CYS A 160 -11.17 1.53 14.93
CA CYS A 160 -11.30 0.74 13.71
C CYS A 160 -10.09 -0.18 13.46
N ALA A 161 -8.88 0.28 13.80
CA ALA A 161 -7.67 -0.53 13.70
C ALA A 161 -7.72 -1.81 14.57
N ILE A 162 -8.39 -1.75 15.72
CA ILE A 162 -8.62 -2.91 16.61
C ILE A 162 -9.76 -3.78 16.06
N GLU A 163 -10.90 -3.17 15.73
CA GLU A 163 -12.11 -3.88 15.28
C GLU A 163 -11.87 -4.65 13.97
N PHE A 164 -11.10 -4.06 13.05
CA PHE A 164 -10.85 -4.59 11.72
C PHE A 164 -9.43 -5.11 11.50
N HIS A 165 -8.64 -5.18 12.56
CA HIS A 165 -7.33 -5.83 12.61
C HIS A 165 -6.38 -5.43 11.48
N GLY A 166 -5.74 -4.28 11.64
CA GLY A 166 -4.68 -3.82 10.74
C GLY A 166 -4.58 -2.30 10.82
N ALA A 167 -3.45 -1.74 10.41
CA ALA A 167 -3.31 -0.29 10.34
C ALA A 167 -3.69 0.23 8.96
N TRP A 168 -4.45 1.33 8.94
CA TRP A 168 -4.95 1.92 7.71
C TRP A 168 -5.40 3.37 7.90
N TRP A 169 -5.75 4.05 6.81
CA TRP A 169 -6.31 5.40 6.81
C TRP A 169 -7.82 5.40 7.09
N TYR A 170 -8.22 4.89 8.25
CA TYR A 170 -9.63 4.70 8.58
C TYR A 170 -10.39 6.03 8.63
N ARG A 171 -11.59 6.05 8.02
CA ARG A 171 -12.59 7.12 8.18
C ARG A 171 -13.61 6.70 9.23
N SER A 172 -14.84 6.39 8.84
CA SER A 172 -15.80 5.66 9.69
C SER A 172 -15.53 4.18 9.52
N CYS A 173 -14.31 3.79 9.90
CA CYS A 173 -13.67 2.53 9.60
C CYS A 173 -13.35 2.37 8.11
N LEU A 174 -13.81 1.32 7.43
CA LEU A 174 -13.18 0.94 6.17
C LEU A 174 -14.13 0.58 5.04
N GLU A 175 -13.69 0.96 3.84
CA GLU A 175 -14.11 0.41 2.54
C GLU A 175 -12.98 -0.41 1.91
N SER A 176 -11.84 -0.55 2.58
CA SER A 176 -10.70 -1.38 2.15
C SER A 176 -9.71 -1.48 3.30
N ASN A 177 -9.01 -2.61 3.39
CA ASN A 177 -7.90 -2.80 4.31
C ASN A 177 -6.95 -3.82 3.69
N LEU A 178 -5.80 -3.39 3.19
CA LEU A 178 -4.79 -4.28 2.58
C LEU A 178 -3.80 -4.84 3.60
N ASN A 179 -3.86 -4.31 4.82
CA ASN A 179 -3.03 -4.68 5.95
C ASN A 179 -3.79 -5.58 6.94
N GLY A 180 -4.96 -6.08 6.53
CA GLY A 180 -5.76 -7.03 7.29
C GLY A 180 -5.08 -8.40 7.48
N LYS A 181 -5.76 -9.28 8.20
CA LYS A 181 -5.37 -10.68 8.39
C LYS A 181 -5.29 -11.40 7.06
N TRP A 182 -4.14 -12.05 6.82
CA TRP A 182 -3.96 -12.87 5.64
C TRP A 182 -4.82 -14.14 5.71
N GLY A 183 -5.37 -14.57 4.57
CA GLY A 183 -6.18 -15.81 4.47
C GLY A 183 -7.52 -15.77 5.21
N VAL A 184 -7.91 -14.64 5.81
CA VAL A 184 -9.19 -14.48 6.51
C VAL A 184 -10.20 -13.79 5.61
N THR A 185 -11.42 -14.30 5.58
CA THR A 185 -12.55 -13.68 4.87
C THR A 185 -13.30 -12.71 5.78
N GLY A 186 -13.97 -11.72 5.18
CA GLY A 186 -14.71 -10.69 5.92
C GLY A 186 -13.86 -9.46 6.25
N TRP A 187 -14.33 -8.65 7.20
CA TRP A 187 -13.82 -7.29 7.41
C TRP A 187 -12.46 -7.20 8.13
N THR A 188 -12.05 -8.27 8.82
CA THR A 188 -10.73 -8.34 9.46
C THR A 188 -9.63 -8.82 8.52
N GLY A 189 -10.01 -9.29 7.33
CA GLY A 189 -9.09 -9.75 6.29
C GLY A 189 -8.74 -8.69 5.27
N LEU A 190 -7.98 -9.09 4.24
CA LEU A 190 -7.67 -8.21 3.11
C LEU A 190 -8.94 -7.87 2.33
N SER A 191 -9.22 -6.57 2.17
CA SER A 191 -10.48 -6.09 1.60
C SER A 191 -10.30 -4.90 0.66
N TRP A 192 -11.16 -4.86 -0.37
CA TRP A 192 -11.29 -3.74 -1.30
C TRP A 192 -12.75 -3.59 -1.75
N GLY A 193 -13.39 -2.50 -1.34
CA GLY A 193 -14.80 -2.20 -1.57
C GLY A 193 -15.75 -2.53 -0.40
N THR A 194 -17.03 -2.19 -0.57
CA THR A 194 -18.17 -2.58 0.26
C THR A 194 -18.43 -4.08 0.11
N GLY A 195 -18.35 -4.84 1.21
CA GLY A 195 -18.68 -6.26 1.23
C GLY A 195 -17.50 -7.16 1.58
N SER A 196 -17.78 -8.45 1.79
CA SER A 196 -16.89 -9.44 2.38
C SER A 196 -15.57 -9.66 1.60
N GLY A 197 -14.60 -8.79 1.80
CA GLY A 197 -13.19 -8.95 1.43
C GLY A 197 -12.90 -9.20 -0.05
N LEU A 198 -11.63 -9.10 -0.43
CA LEU A 198 -11.15 -9.84 -1.58
C LEU A 198 -11.05 -11.30 -1.11
N THR A 199 -12.15 -12.05 -1.23
CA THR A 199 -12.16 -13.48 -0.92
C THR A 199 -11.09 -14.16 -1.78
N ASP A 200 -10.27 -15.02 -1.16
CA ASP A 200 -9.13 -15.69 -1.79
C ASP A 200 -8.08 -14.74 -2.38
N CYS A 201 -7.82 -13.60 -1.70
CA CYS A 201 -6.68 -12.74 -2.03
C CYS A 201 -5.37 -13.47 -1.73
N THR A 202 -4.58 -13.73 -2.76
CA THR A 202 -3.28 -14.43 -2.68
C THR A 202 -2.10 -13.50 -2.96
N PHE A 203 -2.37 -12.25 -3.34
CA PHE A 203 -1.36 -11.24 -3.58
C PHE A 203 -1.97 -9.85 -3.48
N THR A 204 -1.28 -8.93 -2.79
CA THR A 204 -1.52 -7.49 -2.95
C THR A 204 -0.21 -6.73 -2.86
N GLU A 205 -0.11 -5.65 -3.63
CA GLU A 205 1.06 -4.80 -3.65
C GLU A 205 0.64 -3.35 -3.85
N MET A 206 1.15 -2.44 -3.03
CA MET A 206 1.07 -1.01 -3.26
C MET A 206 2.42 -0.51 -3.76
N LYS A 207 2.41 0.25 -4.86
CA LYS A 207 3.62 0.79 -5.46
C LYS A 207 3.44 2.19 -6.00
N ILE A 208 4.49 3.00 -5.84
CA ILE A 208 4.48 4.41 -6.22
C ILE A 208 5.51 4.65 -7.30
N ARG A 209 5.21 5.58 -8.21
CA ARG A 209 6.16 5.99 -9.25
C ARG A 209 6.14 7.50 -9.40
N ARG A 210 7.33 8.09 -9.50
CA ARG A 210 7.49 9.52 -9.71
C ARG A 210 6.89 9.93 -11.07
N ILE A 211 6.16 11.04 -11.09
CA ILE A 211 5.55 11.64 -12.30
C ILE A 211 6.53 12.61 -12.95
#